data_AF-A0A3D3TN52-F1
#
_entry.id   AF-A0A3D3TN52-F1
#
_cell.length_a   1.000
_cell.length_b   1.000
_cell.length_c   1.000
_cell.angle_alpha   90.00
_cell.angle_beta   90.00
_cell.angle_gamma   90.00
#
_symmetry.space_group_name_H-M   'P 1'
#
loop_
_entity.id
_entity.type
_entity.pdbx_description
1 polymer ?
#
loop_
_entity_poly.entity_id
_entity_poly.type
_entity_poly.pdbx_seq_one_letter_code
_entity_poly.pdbx_strand_id
1 'polypeptide(L)'
;FAGTVSVIGPWSGVEMDAFIPVLEAFKAETGIDYTYQTYRAEDLANVLPAQFSAKKSPADVIFMWSSFITSNTKSIVELTDVIDTDAYIPGALDNVTTADGKVYGIAYTAKVKPGFWYRKSFFEAHGLTAPRTWDEFVT
;
A
#
# COMPACT_ATOMS: atom_id res chain seq x y z
N PHE A 1 -8.38 26.88 0.87
CA PHE A 1 -8.34 25.83 1.91
C PHE A 1 -6.87 25.52 2.15
N ALA A 2 -6.33 25.70 3.35
CA ALA A 2 -5.04 25.12 3.70
C ALA A 2 -5.28 24.29 4.96
N GLY A 3 -5.91 23.13 4.76
CA GLY A 3 -6.09 22.13 5.81
C GLY A 3 -4.91 21.17 5.82
N THR A 4 -4.64 20.56 6.96
CA THR A 4 -3.66 19.49 7.11
C THR A 4 -4.17 18.20 6.45
N VAL A 5 -3.34 17.52 5.67
CA VAL A 5 -3.65 16.20 5.09
C VAL A 5 -3.35 15.11 6.11
N SER A 6 -4.37 14.33 6.45
CA SER A 6 -4.24 13.17 7.33
C SER A 6 -3.94 11.90 6.53
N VAL A 7 -2.91 11.17 6.94
CA VAL A 7 -2.42 9.96 6.27
C VAL A 7 -2.38 8.80 7.26
N ILE A 8 -2.98 7.66 6.89
CA ILE A 8 -2.88 6.41 7.63
C ILE A 8 -2.12 5.38 6.79
N GLY A 9 -1.03 4.83 7.34
CA GLY A 9 -0.26 3.77 6.70
C GLY A 9 0.23 2.69 7.67
N PRO A 10 0.73 1.55 7.15
CA PRO A 10 1.13 0.41 7.99
C PRO A 10 2.54 0.53 8.57
N TRP A 11 3.34 1.50 8.09
CA TRP A 11 4.76 1.55 8.38
C TRP A 11 5.03 2.13 9.77
N SER A 12 5.98 1.50 10.44
CA SER A 12 6.47 1.88 11.77
C SER A 12 7.97 1.63 11.85
N GLY A 13 8.61 2.22 12.87
CA GLY A 13 10.06 2.12 13.05
C GLY A 13 10.80 2.52 11.78
N VAL A 14 11.77 1.70 11.37
CA VAL A 14 12.63 2.00 10.21
C VAL A 14 11.88 2.16 8.88
N GLU A 15 10.72 1.50 8.71
CA GLU A 15 9.92 1.71 7.50
C GLU A 15 9.20 3.06 7.52
N MET A 16 8.77 3.51 8.71
CA MET A 16 8.20 4.86 8.86
C MET A 16 9.29 5.90 8.62
N ASP A 17 10.48 5.72 9.19
CA ASP A 17 11.61 6.63 9.00
C ASP A 17 11.96 6.78 7.51
N ALA A 18 11.79 5.72 6.71
CA ALA A 18 11.96 5.76 5.27
C ALA A 18 10.79 6.42 4.51
N PHE A 19 9.59 6.43 5.07
CA PHE A 19 8.39 7.03 4.46
C PHE A 19 8.24 8.53 4.80
N ILE A 20 8.65 8.97 5.99
CA ILE A 20 8.57 10.39 6.41
C ILE A 20 9.18 11.34 5.38
N PRO A 21 10.34 11.06 4.74
CA PRO A 21 10.88 11.92 3.69
C PRO A 21 9.92 12.19 2.51
N VAL A 22 9.01 11.26 2.19
CA VAL A 22 7.97 11.46 1.16
C VAL A 22 6.96 12.51 1.61
N LEU A 23 6.53 12.47 2.87
CA LEU A 23 5.59 13.44 3.44
C LEU A 23 6.24 14.82 3.63
N GLU A 24 7.52 14.85 3.99
CA GLU A 24 8.30 16.10 4.04
C GLU A 24 8.47 16.73 2.66
N ALA A 25 8.72 15.93 1.61
CA ALA A 25 8.76 16.42 0.24
C ALA A 25 7.40 16.98 -0.21
N PHE A 26 6.30 16.28 0.10
CA PHE A 26 4.94 16.77 -0.14
C PHE A 26 4.70 18.14 0.54
N LYS A 27 5.05 18.26 1.82
CA LYS A 27 4.91 19.53 2.56
C LYS A 27 5.76 20.64 1.95
N ALA A 28 7.00 20.35 1.58
CA ALA A 28 7.91 21.33 0.99
C ALA A 28 7.42 21.83 -0.38
N GLU A 29 6.84 20.95 -1.20
CA GLU A 29 6.36 21.28 -2.56
C GLU A 29 5.01 22.01 -2.54
N THR A 30 4.11 21.62 -1.64
CA THR A 30 2.72 22.11 -1.64
C THR A 30 2.44 23.18 -0.58
N GLY A 31 3.28 23.28 0.44
CA GLY A 31 3.02 24.10 1.63
C GLY A 31 1.93 23.53 2.55
N ILE A 32 1.44 22.31 2.29
CA ILE A 32 0.36 21.68 3.06
C ILE A 32 0.98 20.83 4.18
N ASP A 33 0.55 21.06 5.42
CA ASP A 33 0.93 20.21 6.56
C ASP A 33 0.33 18.81 6.46
N TYR A 34 0.94 17.85 7.16
CA TYR A 34 0.43 16.48 7.24
C TYR A 34 0.40 15.94 8.67
N THR A 35 -0.44 14.93 8.90
CA THR A 35 -0.34 14.03 10.06
C THR A 35 -0.22 12.59 9.59
N TYR A 36 0.66 11.79 10.21
CA TYR A 36 0.79 10.37 9.92
C TYR A 36 0.38 9.52 11.12
N GLN A 37 -0.48 8.52 10.88
CA GLN A 37 -0.89 7.54 11.89
C GLN A 37 -0.58 6.12 11.40
N THR A 38 0.05 5.33 12.27
CA THR A 38 0.31 3.93 11.97
C THR A 38 -0.90 3.07 12.33
N TYR A 39 -1.53 2.48 11.31
CA TYR A 39 -2.52 1.40 11.48
C TYR A 39 -2.29 0.31 10.45
N ARG A 40 -2.48 -0.94 10.87
CA ARG A 40 -2.46 -2.07 9.95
C ARG A 40 -3.71 -2.09 9.09
N ALA A 41 -3.54 -2.48 7.83
CA ALA A 41 -4.65 -2.53 6.89
C ALA A 41 -5.69 -3.59 7.29
N GLU A 42 -5.28 -4.64 8.02
CA GLU A 42 -6.15 -5.63 8.64
C GLU A 42 -7.08 -5.00 9.69
N ASP A 43 -6.56 -4.13 10.55
CA ASP A 43 -7.36 -3.46 11.58
C ASP A 43 -8.32 -2.45 10.94
N LEU A 44 -7.84 -1.71 9.94
CA LEU A 44 -8.65 -0.78 9.16
C LEU A 44 -9.80 -1.47 8.43
N ALA A 45 -9.56 -2.65 7.85
CA ALA A 45 -10.60 -3.41 7.15
C ALA A 45 -11.80 -3.76 8.05
N ASN A 46 -11.59 -3.88 9.37
CA ASN A 46 -12.66 -4.14 10.33
C ASN A 46 -13.49 -2.90 10.69
N VAL A 47 -12.92 -1.70 10.58
CA VAL A 47 -13.56 -0.46 11.07
C VAL A 47 -14.05 0.46 9.93
N LEU A 48 -13.37 0.46 8.79
CA LEU A 48 -13.68 1.35 7.66
C LEU A 48 -15.10 1.14 7.10
N PRO A 49 -15.63 -0.09 6.94
CA PRO A 49 -17.00 -0.27 6.43
C PRO A 49 -18.07 0.44 7.28
N ALA A 50 -17.92 0.42 8.61
CA ALA A 50 -18.82 1.13 9.51
C ALA A 50 -18.66 2.65 9.41
N GLN A 51 -17.43 3.15 9.30
CA GLN A 51 -17.15 4.58 9.10
C GLN A 51 -17.73 5.09 7.78
N PHE A 52 -17.52 4.37 6.68
CA PHE A 52 -18.06 4.71 5.37
C PHE A 52 -19.59 4.72 5.37
N SER A 53 -20.24 3.75 6.02
CA SER A 53 -21.70 3.72 6.19
C SER A 53 -22.21 4.94 6.98
N ALA A 54 -21.41 5.43 7.94
CA ALA A 54 -21.67 6.66 8.68
C ALA A 54 -21.24 7.94 7.95
N LYS A 55 -20.79 7.85 6.69
CA LYS A 55 -20.24 8.95 5.87
C LYS A 55 -19.06 9.66 6.54
N LYS A 56 -18.19 8.87 7.17
CA LYS A 56 -16.96 9.34 7.82
C LYS A 56 -15.75 8.64 7.22
N SER A 57 -14.62 9.33 7.23
CA SER A 57 -13.30 8.76 6.97
C SER A 57 -12.37 9.15 8.12
N PRO A 58 -11.54 8.22 8.64
CA PRO A 58 -10.59 8.55 9.70
C PRO A 58 -9.38 9.36 9.19
N ALA A 59 -9.12 9.35 7.87
CA ALA A 59 -8.07 10.14 7.24
C ALA A 59 -8.36 10.43 5.76
N ASP A 60 -7.58 11.32 5.16
CA ASP A 60 -7.70 11.72 3.75
C ASP A 60 -7.04 10.71 2.81
N VAL A 61 -5.88 10.18 3.21
CA VAL A 61 -5.13 9.15 2.46
C VAL A 61 -4.95 7.92 3.33
N ILE A 62 -5.43 6.77 2.87
CA ILE A 62 -5.37 5.51 3.63
C ILE A 62 -4.76 4.42 2.75
N PHE A 63 -3.67 3.82 3.21
CA PHE A 63 -3.01 2.73 2.50
C PHE A 63 -3.78 1.41 2.71
N MET A 64 -4.41 0.92 1.64
CA MET A 64 -5.18 -0.32 1.64
C MET A 64 -4.77 -1.26 0.51
N TRP A 65 -5.26 -2.50 0.62
CA TRP A 65 -5.13 -3.57 -0.34
C TRP A 65 -5.92 -3.19 -1.57
N SER A 66 -5.43 -3.54 -2.75
CA SER A 66 -6.12 -3.25 -4.01
C SER A 66 -7.54 -3.85 -4.07
N SER A 67 -7.73 -5.08 -3.56
CA SER A 67 -9.04 -5.73 -3.46
C SER A 67 -10.01 -5.01 -2.51
N PHE A 68 -9.51 -4.42 -1.42
CA PHE A 68 -10.33 -3.62 -0.53
C PHE A 68 -10.81 -2.34 -1.23
N ILE A 69 -9.90 -1.68 -1.95
CA ILE A 69 -10.20 -0.46 -2.71
C ILE A 69 -11.30 -0.73 -3.75
N THR A 70 -11.12 -1.75 -4.60
CA THR A 70 -12.08 -2.08 -5.66
C THR A 70 -13.42 -2.59 -5.13
N SER A 71 -13.46 -3.16 -3.92
CA SER A 71 -14.72 -3.55 -3.26
C SER A 71 -15.48 -2.37 -2.62
N ASN A 72 -14.85 -1.20 -2.47
CA ASN A 72 -15.40 -0.06 -1.73
C ASN A 72 -15.46 1.24 -2.55
N THR A 73 -15.49 1.16 -3.88
CA THR A 73 -15.46 2.32 -4.81
C THR A 73 -16.51 3.40 -4.55
N LYS A 74 -17.66 3.06 -3.95
CA LYS A 74 -18.69 4.03 -3.55
C LYS A 74 -18.24 5.00 -2.43
N SER A 75 -17.18 4.66 -1.71
CA SER A 75 -16.66 5.42 -0.56
C SER A 75 -15.24 5.96 -0.80
N ILE A 76 -14.70 5.76 -2.00
CA ILE A 76 -13.33 6.10 -2.37
C ILE A 76 -13.39 7.06 -3.55
N VAL A 77 -12.53 8.06 -3.54
CA VAL A 77 -12.44 9.04 -4.63
C VAL A 77 -11.92 8.36 -5.88
N GLU A 78 -12.61 8.56 -7.00
CA GLU A 78 -12.14 8.15 -8.32
C GLU A 78 -10.97 9.06 -8.74
N LEU A 79 -9.87 8.46 -9.20
CA LEU A 79 -8.62 9.12 -9.53
C LEU A 79 -8.31 9.15 -11.04
N THR A 80 -9.21 8.62 -11.88
CA THR A 80 -9.01 8.46 -13.34
C THR A 80 -8.47 9.73 -14.00
N ASP A 81 -9.07 10.89 -13.69
CA ASP A 81 -8.70 12.19 -14.26
C ASP A 81 -7.75 13.01 -13.36
N VAL A 82 -7.30 12.42 -12.25
CA VAL A 82 -6.43 13.08 -11.25
C VAL A 82 -4.96 12.70 -11.45
N ILE A 83 -4.70 11.48 -11.90
CA ILE A 83 -3.34 10.95 -12.10
C ILE A 83 -3.01 10.83 -13.58
N ASP A 84 -1.73 10.97 -13.91
CA ASP A 84 -1.21 10.56 -15.22
C ASP A 84 -1.00 9.05 -15.22
N THR A 85 -1.92 8.30 -15.85
CA THR A 85 -1.83 6.85 -15.93
C THR A 85 -0.67 6.37 -16.81
N ASP A 86 -0.23 7.19 -17.76
CA ASP A 86 0.86 6.84 -18.68
C ASP A 86 2.23 6.95 -18.01
N ALA A 87 2.31 7.61 -16.84
CA ALA A 87 3.50 7.65 -15.99
C ALA A 87 3.78 6.31 -15.28
N TYR A 88 2.87 5.34 -15.35
CA TYR A 88 3.00 4.04 -14.70
C TYR A 88 3.48 2.95 -15.68
N ILE A 89 4.25 2.00 -15.16
CA ILE A 89 4.59 0.81 -15.96
C ILE A 89 3.33 0.00 -16.30
N PRO A 90 3.28 -0.67 -17.47
CA PRO A 90 2.14 -1.50 -17.84
C PRO A 90 1.78 -2.51 -16.74
N GLY A 91 0.51 -2.59 -16.38
CA GLY A 91 -0.01 -3.50 -15.35
C GLY A 91 0.05 -2.99 -13.90
N ALA A 92 0.71 -1.85 -13.65
CA ALA A 92 0.87 -1.35 -12.28
C ALA A 92 -0.46 -0.93 -11.62
N LEU A 93 -1.40 -0.41 -12.42
CA LEU A 93 -2.69 0.09 -11.94
C LEU A 93 -3.81 -0.94 -12.05
N ASP A 94 -3.62 -2.06 -12.76
CA ASP A 94 -4.69 -3.03 -13.07
C ASP A 94 -5.49 -3.46 -11.83
N ASN A 95 -4.82 -3.65 -10.70
CA ASN A 95 -5.46 -4.12 -9.47
C ASN A 95 -6.34 -3.06 -8.79
N VAL A 96 -6.20 -1.79 -9.14
CA VAL A 96 -6.99 -0.66 -8.61
C VAL A 96 -7.88 -0.02 -9.68
N THR A 97 -7.92 -0.60 -10.88
CA THR A 97 -8.77 -0.20 -12.00
C THR A 97 -9.98 -1.13 -12.09
N THR A 98 -11.18 -0.58 -12.20
CA THR A 98 -12.41 -1.35 -12.39
C THR A 98 -12.56 -1.82 -13.84
N ALA A 99 -13.45 -2.78 -14.09
CA ALA A 99 -13.67 -3.34 -15.43
C ALA A 99 -14.16 -2.30 -16.47
N ASP A 100 -14.78 -1.19 -16.01
CA ASP A 100 -15.18 -0.04 -16.83
C ASP A 100 -14.08 1.03 -16.99
N GLY A 101 -12.85 0.74 -16.53
CA GLY A 101 -11.66 1.57 -16.77
C GLY A 101 -11.41 2.67 -15.74
N LYS A 102 -12.14 2.71 -14.62
CA LYS A 102 -11.99 3.74 -13.61
C LYS A 102 -10.94 3.38 -12.58
N VAL A 103 -10.08 4.33 -12.22
CA VAL A 103 -8.97 4.12 -11.27
C VAL A 103 -9.36 4.62 -9.88
N TYR A 104 -9.18 3.80 -8.84
CA TYR A 104 -9.54 4.15 -7.45
C TYR A 104 -8.36 4.10 -6.47
N GLY A 105 -7.13 3.97 -6.98
CA GLY A 105 -5.93 3.94 -6.15
C GLY A 105 -4.67 4.19 -6.97
N ILE A 106 -3.54 4.28 -6.27
CA ILE A 106 -2.22 4.49 -6.89
C ILE A 106 -1.26 3.38 -6.49
N ALA A 107 -0.35 3.02 -7.39
CA ALA A 107 0.73 2.10 -7.12
C ALA A 107 1.98 2.88 -6.70
N TYR A 108 2.41 2.74 -5.44
CA TYR A 108 3.58 3.45 -4.90
C TYR A 108 4.81 2.54 -4.74
N THR A 109 4.62 1.22 -4.65
CA THR A 109 5.69 0.22 -4.63
C THR A 109 5.26 -1.04 -5.36
N ALA A 110 6.23 -1.80 -5.87
CA ALA A 110 6.06 -3.17 -6.29
C ALA A 110 6.67 -4.11 -5.25
N LYS A 111 5.99 -5.22 -4.93
CA LYS A 111 6.50 -6.24 -4.01
C LYS A 111 6.85 -7.49 -4.79
N VAL A 112 8.11 -7.92 -4.72
CA VAL A 112 8.53 -9.18 -5.31
C VAL A 112 8.13 -10.31 -4.36
N LYS A 113 7.03 -11.00 -4.68
CA LYS A 113 6.55 -12.20 -4.00
C LYS A 113 6.04 -13.20 -5.04
N PRO A 114 6.20 -14.52 -4.79
CA PRO A 114 6.86 -15.14 -3.65
C PRO A 114 8.39 -15.00 -3.71
N GLY A 115 9.04 -15.13 -2.56
CA GLY A 115 10.48 -15.26 -2.44
C GLY A 115 10.83 -16.22 -1.30
N PHE A 116 12.01 -16.82 -1.35
CA PHE A 116 12.48 -17.74 -0.33
C PHE A 116 13.61 -17.10 0.48
N TRP A 117 13.28 -16.65 1.70
CA TRP A 117 14.24 -16.09 2.64
C TRP A 117 14.66 -17.17 3.65
N TYR A 118 15.96 -17.46 3.71
CA TYR A 118 16.52 -18.50 4.59
C TYR A 118 17.85 -18.05 5.22
N ARG A 119 18.22 -18.68 6.34
CA ARG A 119 19.49 -18.42 7.04
C ARG A 119 20.62 -19.20 6.36
N LYS A 120 21.48 -18.50 5.63
CA LYS A 120 22.63 -19.12 4.93
C LYS A 120 23.50 -20.00 5.83
N SER A 121 23.84 -19.52 7.03
CA SER A 121 24.68 -20.27 7.98
C SER A 121 24.02 -21.57 8.47
N PHE A 122 22.69 -21.62 8.55
CA PHE A 122 21.98 -22.85 8.91
C PHE A 122 22.06 -23.86 7.77
N PHE A 123 21.91 -23.40 6.53
CA PHE A 123 22.03 -24.28 5.35
C PHE A 123 23.44 -24.84 5.22
N GLU A 124 24.46 -23.99 5.35
CA GLU A 124 25.87 -24.40 5.30
C GLU A 124 26.21 -25.42 6.41
N ALA A 125 25.79 -25.17 7.65
CA ALA A 125 26.06 -26.07 8.79
C ALA A 125 25.40 -27.46 8.66
N HIS A 126 24.36 -27.59 7.85
CA HIS A 126 23.61 -28.85 7.65
C HIS A 126 23.75 -29.42 6.24
N GLY A 127 24.63 -28.87 5.40
CA GLY A 127 24.82 -29.33 4.02
C GLY A 127 23.61 -29.15 3.10
N LEU A 128 22.74 -28.18 3.41
CA LEU A 128 21.52 -27.90 2.64
C LEU A 128 21.81 -26.92 1.49
N THR A 129 21.09 -27.08 0.38
CA THR A 129 21.09 -26.14 -0.76
C THR A 129 19.75 -25.45 -0.88
N ALA A 130 19.73 -24.20 -1.36
CA ALA A 130 18.48 -23.49 -1.61
C ALA A 130 17.61 -24.27 -2.62
N PRO A 131 16.38 -24.65 -2.26
CA PRO A 131 15.52 -25.46 -3.11
C PRO A 131 15.04 -24.66 -4.30
N ARG A 132 14.97 -25.32 -5.46
CA ARG A 132 14.46 -24.78 -6.72
C ARG A 132 13.05 -25.25 -7.02
N THR A 133 12.61 -26.31 -6.35
CA THR A 133 11.29 -26.92 -6.50
C THR A 133 10.63 -27.11 -5.14
N TRP A 134 9.32 -27.36 -5.17
CA TRP A 134 8.59 -27.71 -3.94
C TRP A 134 9.09 -29.03 -3.35
N ASP A 135 9.35 -30.04 -4.19
CA ASP A 135 9.83 -31.35 -3.76
C ASP A 135 11.21 -31.25 -3.07
N GLU A 136 12.10 -30.39 -3.59
CA GLU A 136 13.38 -30.08 -2.93
C GLU A 136 13.22 -29.33 -1.61
N PHE A 137 12.13 -28.57 -1.43
CA PHE A 137 11.90 -27.82 -0.20
C PHE A 137 11.38 -28.69 0.95
N VAL A 138 10.59 -29.72 0.63
CA VAL A 138 9.95 -30.60 1.64
C VAL A 138 10.77 -31.83 2.02
N THR A 139 11.92 -32.06 1.37
CA THR A 139 12.82 -33.18 1.61
C THR A 139 14.09 -32.72 2.32
#